data_AF-A0A8H7NQR3-F1
#
_entry.id   AF-A0A8H7NQR3-F1
#
_cell.length_a   1.000
_cell.length_b   1.000
_cell.length_c   1.000
_cell.angle_alpha   90.00
_cell.angle_beta   90.00
_cell.angle_gamma   90.00
#
_symmetry.space_group_name_H-M   'P 1'
#
loop_
_entity.id
_entity.type
_entity.pdbx_description
1 polymer ?
#
loop_
_entity_poly.entity_id
_entity_poly.type
_entity_poly.pdbx_seq_one_letter_code
_entity_poly.pdbx_strand_id
1 'polypeptide(L)'
;MRSWLKDWAKRGHNIFIHKHLYRSELPSCLEDAYTALTAYLAKTEETEDMVLRIIENRAASLHQQSLMLEGFERLDLMSHLSRTQALLIYTLIRLVDGSPRQRALGEAAFSTLDQWCQDMRDAALAEAPRLYETLGQLRSSDVGGGSGRAEFAAWQAWILSESLRRTWMLVSGTFYVYHDKTNGWPGCSGFLMFTTRQGLWEAPNAWRWVQQVREQNPLFQQSVNLPGLMEDTSPAEIDSFTNQLLSILLSPEDMTRWATRTAQIEG
;
A
#
# COMPACT_ATOMS: atom_id res chain seq x y z
N MET A 1 14.77 5.15 -7.89
CA MET A 1 13.32 5.12 -7.54
C MET A 1 12.63 3.82 -7.95
N ARG A 2 11.90 3.19 -7.02
CA ARG A 2 11.16 1.94 -7.28
C ARG A 2 10.13 2.13 -8.41
N SER A 3 10.00 1.16 -9.31
CA SER A 3 9.18 1.25 -10.54
C SER A 3 7.72 1.59 -10.26
N TRP A 4 7.15 1.04 -9.19
CA TRP A 4 5.75 1.22 -8.83
C TRP A 4 5.37 2.64 -8.38
N LEU A 5 6.32 3.44 -7.86
CA LEU A 5 6.03 4.88 -7.63
C LEU A 5 5.83 5.59 -8.98
N LYS A 6 6.64 5.25 -9.98
CA LYS A 6 6.48 5.77 -11.34
C LYS A 6 5.16 5.33 -11.96
N ASP A 7 4.68 4.14 -11.64
CA ASP A 7 3.40 3.64 -12.13
C ASP A 7 2.22 4.49 -11.64
N TRP A 8 2.29 5.03 -10.42
CA TRP A 8 1.23 5.93 -9.93
C TRP A 8 1.12 7.18 -10.80
N ALA A 9 2.25 7.85 -11.08
CA ALA A 9 2.27 9.02 -11.96
C ALA A 9 1.77 8.70 -13.38
N LYS A 10 2.11 7.52 -13.92
CA LYS A 10 1.76 7.11 -15.28
C LYS A 10 0.33 6.59 -15.45
N ARG A 11 -0.22 5.90 -14.44
CA ARG A 11 -1.46 5.11 -14.55
C ARG A 11 -2.55 5.54 -13.57
N GLY A 12 -2.26 6.45 -12.64
CA GLY A 12 -3.17 6.86 -11.57
C GLY A 12 -3.37 5.81 -10.46
N HIS A 13 -2.63 4.69 -10.49
CA HIS A 13 -2.66 3.65 -9.47
C HIS A 13 -1.31 2.94 -9.39
N ASN A 14 -1.07 2.21 -8.30
CA ASN A 14 0.14 1.42 -8.10
C ASN A 14 -0.16 0.18 -7.23
N ILE A 15 0.88 -0.42 -6.66
CA ILE A 15 0.78 -1.64 -5.86
C ILE A 15 0.03 -1.49 -4.52
N PHE A 16 -0.19 -0.26 -4.01
CA PHE A 16 -0.86 0.00 -2.72
C PHE A 16 -1.96 1.09 -2.77
N ILE A 17 -2.00 1.89 -3.85
CA ILE A 17 -3.11 2.80 -4.18
C ILE A 17 -3.90 2.19 -5.33
N HIS A 18 -5.05 1.60 -5.00
CA HIS A 18 -5.90 0.93 -5.98
C HIS A 18 -6.61 1.93 -6.90
N LYS A 19 -6.76 1.58 -8.18
CA LYS A 19 -7.39 2.45 -9.21
C LYS A 19 -8.84 2.84 -8.93
N HIS A 20 -9.52 2.10 -8.06
CA HIS A 20 -10.91 2.36 -7.68
C HIS A 20 -11.07 2.90 -6.26
N LEU A 21 -9.99 3.06 -5.48
CA LEU A 21 -10.08 3.54 -4.09
C LEU A 21 -10.56 5.00 -4.01
N TYR A 22 -10.00 5.86 -4.86
CA TYR A 22 -10.27 7.31 -4.88
C TYR A 22 -10.96 7.76 -6.18
N ARG A 23 -11.77 6.89 -6.78
CA ARG A 23 -12.37 7.16 -8.09
C ARG A 23 -13.41 8.29 -8.06
N SER A 24 -14.13 8.43 -6.95
CA SER A 24 -15.12 9.50 -6.76
C SER A 24 -14.46 10.83 -6.44
N GLU A 25 -13.44 10.81 -5.57
CA GLU A 25 -12.75 11.98 -5.07
C GLU A 25 -11.34 11.58 -4.63
N LEU A 26 -10.34 12.34 -5.10
CA LEU A 26 -8.96 12.21 -4.66
C LEU A 26 -8.73 13.20 -3.52
N PRO A 27 -8.36 12.74 -2.30
CA PRO A 27 -8.07 13.64 -1.19
C PRO A 27 -6.98 14.64 -1.54
N SER A 28 -7.11 15.89 -1.10
CA SER A 28 -6.17 16.98 -1.40
C SER A 28 -4.72 16.65 -1.04
N CYS A 29 -4.49 15.92 0.06
CA CYS A 29 -3.15 15.46 0.44
C CYS A 29 -2.52 14.53 -0.61
N LEU A 30 -3.32 13.72 -1.29
CA LEU A 30 -2.89 12.84 -2.37
C LEU A 30 -2.80 13.57 -3.72
N GLU A 31 -3.62 14.59 -3.98
CA GLU A 31 -3.44 15.49 -5.13
C GLU A 31 -2.08 16.18 -5.08
N ASP A 32 -1.74 16.75 -3.91
CA ASP A 32 -0.45 17.38 -3.65
C ASP A 32 0.70 16.37 -3.80
N ALA A 33 0.55 15.16 -3.22
CA ALA A 33 1.57 14.11 -3.31
C ALA A 33 1.78 13.60 -4.75
N TYR A 34 0.70 13.45 -5.53
CA TYR A 34 0.74 13.07 -6.93
C TYR A 34 1.47 14.12 -7.77
N THR A 35 1.14 15.39 -7.55
CA THR A 35 1.75 16.52 -8.27
C THR A 35 3.24 16.62 -7.93
N ALA A 36 3.59 16.50 -6.65
CA ALA A 36 4.98 16.51 -6.19
C ALA A 36 5.79 15.34 -6.75
N LEU A 37 5.22 14.12 -6.78
CA LEU A 37 5.87 12.96 -7.39
C LEU A 37 6.09 13.15 -8.90
N THR A 38 5.11 13.70 -9.60
CA THR A 38 5.21 13.96 -11.04
C THR A 38 6.30 15.00 -11.33
N ALA A 39 6.35 16.08 -10.57
CA ALA A 39 7.42 17.08 -10.66
C ALA A 39 8.79 16.44 -10.35
N TYR A 40 8.88 15.58 -9.33
CA TYR A 40 10.09 14.87 -8.98
C TYR A 40 10.59 13.90 -10.05
N LEU A 41 9.67 13.25 -10.77
CA LEU A 41 9.98 12.37 -11.89
C LEU A 41 10.45 13.14 -13.13
N ALA A 42 9.95 14.36 -13.32
CA ALA A 42 10.24 15.21 -14.47
C ALA A 42 11.41 16.19 -14.23
N LYS A 43 11.93 16.29 -12.99
CA LYS A 43 12.98 17.24 -12.64
C LYS A 43 14.24 17.05 -13.49
N THR A 44 14.90 18.16 -13.77
CA THR A 44 16.24 18.25 -14.34
C THR A 44 17.24 18.64 -13.25
N GLU A 45 18.54 18.64 -13.55
CA GLU A 45 19.57 19.09 -12.62
C GLU A 45 19.35 20.55 -12.17
N GLU A 46 18.90 21.42 -13.08
CA GLU A 46 18.65 22.85 -12.79
C GLU A 46 17.40 23.08 -11.94
N THR A 47 16.45 22.15 -11.96
CA THR A 47 15.16 22.28 -11.26
C THR A 47 15.09 21.44 -9.99
N GLU A 48 16.10 20.63 -9.70
CA GLU A 48 16.11 19.67 -8.60
C GLU A 48 15.87 20.33 -7.24
N ASP A 49 16.65 21.35 -6.88
CA ASP A 49 16.53 22.05 -5.59
C ASP A 49 15.13 22.68 -5.40
N MET A 50 14.58 23.26 -6.47
CA MET A 50 13.24 23.84 -6.44
C MET A 50 12.19 22.76 -6.18
N VAL A 51 12.26 21.63 -6.89
CA VAL A 51 11.30 20.53 -6.77
C VAL A 51 11.39 19.87 -5.39
N LEU A 52 12.61 19.66 -4.88
CA LEU A 52 12.83 19.12 -3.53
C LEU A 52 12.30 20.06 -2.45
N ARG A 53 12.45 21.38 -2.61
CA ARG A 53 11.84 22.36 -1.69
C ARG A 53 10.31 22.35 -1.74
N ILE A 54 9.72 22.13 -2.92
CA ILE A 54 8.26 21.96 -3.04
C ILE A 54 7.82 20.73 -2.24
N ILE A 55 8.50 19.60 -2.39
CA ILE A 55 8.24 18.37 -1.62
C ILE A 55 8.42 18.61 -0.11
N GLU A 56 9.44 19.38 0.30
CA GLU A 56 9.67 19.76 1.68
C GLU A 56 8.45 20.49 2.26
N ASN A 57 8.04 21.56 1.59
CA ASN A 57 6.92 22.40 2.00
C ASN A 57 5.60 21.63 2.01
N ARG A 58 5.33 20.79 1.01
CA ARG A 58 4.07 20.03 0.92
C ARG A 58 3.92 19.00 2.03
N ALA A 59 4.99 18.28 2.38
CA ALA A 59 4.91 17.37 3.51
C ALA A 59 4.76 18.12 4.86
N ALA A 60 5.40 19.28 5.01
CA ALA A 60 5.23 20.12 6.20
C ALA A 60 3.78 20.64 6.32
N SER A 61 3.19 21.11 5.22
CA SER A 61 1.79 21.52 5.18
C SER A 61 0.83 20.37 5.51
N LEU A 62 1.08 19.16 4.99
CA LEU A 62 0.30 17.97 5.34
C LEU A 62 0.32 17.70 6.84
N HIS A 63 1.49 17.79 7.47
CA HIS A 63 1.61 17.60 8.92
C HIS A 63 0.84 18.66 9.70
N GLN A 64 0.99 19.94 9.34
CA GLN A 64 0.28 21.04 9.99
C GLN A 64 -1.25 20.92 9.85
N GLN A 65 -1.73 20.58 8.65
CA GLN A 65 -3.16 20.37 8.40
C GLN A 65 -3.73 19.22 9.22
N SER A 66 -2.97 18.11 9.31
CA SER A 66 -3.36 16.97 10.13
C SER A 66 -3.51 17.34 11.60
N LEU A 67 -2.52 18.05 12.17
CA LEU A 67 -2.57 18.49 13.58
C LEU A 67 -3.76 19.42 13.85
N MET A 68 -4.09 20.30 12.90
CA MET A 68 -5.27 21.16 13.03
C MET A 68 -6.55 20.33 13.05
N LEU A 69 -6.72 19.41 12.10
CA LEU A 69 -7.94 18.60 11.99
C LEU A 69 -8.16 17.72 13.22
N GLU A 70 -7.12 17.05 13.72
CA GLU A 70 -7.18 16.22 14.92
C GLU A 70 -7.53 17.03 16.19
N GLY A 71 -7.23 18.34 16.20
CA GLY A 71 -7.62 19.25 17.28
C GLY A 71 -9.11 19.59 17.29
N PHE A 72 -9.83 19.41 16.19
CA PHE A 72 -11.25 19.73 16.07
C PHE A 72 -12.16 18.49 16.10
N GLU A 73 -11.77 17.41 15.43
CA GLU A 73 -12.58 16.20 15.31
C GLU A 73 -11.72 14.94 15.12
N ARG A 74 -12.29 13.78 15.45
CA ARG A 74 -11.69 12.49 15.11
C ARG A 74 -11.75 12.26 13.59
N LEU A 75 -10.61 12.01 12.98
CA LEU A 75 -10.52 11.68 11.56
C LEU A 75 -11.22 10.35 11.25
N ASP A 76 -11.81 10.27 10.06
CA ASP A 76 -12.37 9.02 9.54
C ASP A 76 -11.26 8.10 8.97
N LEU A 77 -11.63 6.85 8.69
CA LEU A 77 -10.71 5.83 8.19
C LEU A 77 -10.05 6.23 6.86
N MET A 78 -10.80 6.87 5.97
CA MET A 78 -10.30 7.31 4.67
C MET A 78 -9.27 8.44 4.81
N SER A 79 -9.48 9.37 5.75
CA SER A 79 -8.54 10.44 6.08
C SER A 79 -7.26 9.92 6.70
N HIS A 80 -7.35 8.93 7.59
CA HIS A 80 -6.17 8.25 8.12
C HIS A 80 -5.39 7.50 7.03
N LEU A 81 -6.08 6.82 6.11
CA LEU A 81 -5.44 6.13 4.99
C LEU A 81 -4.75 7.11 4.05
N SER A 82 -5.45 8.16 3.62
CA SER A 82 -4.94 9.11 2.63
C SER A 82 -3.74 9.91 3.13
N ARG A 83 -3.77 10.40 4.39
CA ARG A 83 -2.63 11.12 5.00
C ARG A 83 -1.42 10.21 5.15
N THR A 84 -1.63 8.94 5.52
CA THR A 84 -0.55 7.96 5.69
C THR A 84 0.08 7.61 4.35
N GLN A 85 -0.74 7.38 3.31
CA GLN A 85 -0.24 7.15 1.95
C GLN A 85 0.54 8.35 1.42
N ALA A 86 0.03 9.57 1.59
CA ALA A 86 0.70 10.78 1.16
C ALA A 86 2.06 10.97 1.87
N LEU A 87 2.10 10.80 3.19
CA LEU A 87 3.35 10.90 3.96
C LEU A 87 4.35 9.80 3.55
N LEU A 88 3.88 8.57 3.37
CA LEU A 88 4.72 7.47 2.87
C LEU A 88 5.35 7.83 1.51
N ILE A 89 4.59 8.41 0.57
CA ILE A 89 5.11 8.83 -0.74
C ILE A 89 6.19 9.90 -0.57
N TYR A 90 5.96 10.94 0.22
CA TYR A 90 6.97 11.97 0.48
C TYR A 90 8.24 11.39 1.10
N THR A 91 8.09 10.51 2.09
CA THR A 91 9.20 9.82 2.73
C THR A 91 10.00 8.98 1.72
N LEU A 92 9.32 8.20 0.87
CA LEU A 92 10.00 7.40 -0.14
C LEU A 92 10.73 8.24 -1.19
N ILE A 93 10.15 9.36 -1.64
CA ILE A 93 10.81 10.30 -2.55
C ILE A 93 12.14 10.79 -1.94
N ARG A 94 12.10 11.19 -0.66
CA ARG A 94 13.25 11.72 0.09
C ARG A 94 14.34 10.68 0.34
N LEU A 95 13.97 9.43 0.58
CA LEU A 95 14.90 8.35 0.90
C LEU A 95 15.63 7.79 -0.34
N VAL A 96 15.04 7.91 -1.53
CA VAL A 96 15.52 7.26 -2.77
C VAL A 96 16.65 8.03 -3.46
N ASP A 97 16.46 9.31 -3.79
CA ASP A 97 17.51 10.14 -4.45
C ASP A 97 17.84 11.39 -3.62
N GLY A 98 17.64 11.33 -2.31
CA GLY A 98 17.90 12.47 -1.46
C GLY A 98 19.38 12.77 -1.29
N SER A 99 19.76 14.03 -1.50
CA SER A 99 20.96 14.61 -0.86
C SER A 99 20.97 14.26 0.64
N PRO A 100 22.12 14.32 1.34
CA PRO A 100 22.17 14.01 2.78
C PRO A 100 21.08 14.73 3.60
N ARG A 101 20.73 15.97 3.20
CA ARG A 101 19.60 16.73 3.76
C ARG A 101 18.25 16.04 3.55
N GLN A 102 17.91 15.65 2.32
CA GLN A 102 16.63 15.02 2.02
C GLN A 102 16.49 13.68 2.75
N ARG A 103 17.58 12.90 2.83
CA ARG A 103 17.58 11.65 3.62
C ARG A 103 17.28 11.93 5.09
N ALA A 104 17.96 12.90 5.70
CA ALA A 104 17.69 13.29 7.09
C ALA A 104 16.23 13.75 7.31
N LEU A 105 15.64 14.48 6.34
CA LEU A 105 14.22 14.87 6.39
C LEU A 105 13.25 13.69 6.19
N GLY A 106 13.65 12.65 5.46
CA GLY A 106 12.89 11.40 5.33
C GLY A 106 12.92 10.60 6.64
N GLU A 107 14.10 10.46 7.24
CA GLU A 107 14.30 9.79 8.53
C GLU A 107 13.58 10.52 9.67
N ALA A 108 13.60 11.86 9.68
CA ALA A 108 12.86 12.65 10.67
C ALA A 108 11.34 12.47 10.60
N ALA A 109 10.80 12.08 9.43
CA ALA A 109 9.36 11.85 9.25
C ALA A 109 8.90 10.48 9.79
N PHE A 110 9.83 9.59 10.15
CA PHE A 110 9.52 8.23 10.59
C PHE A 110 8.65 8.18 11.84
N SER A 111 8.93 8.96 12.88
CA SER A 111 8.07 8.94 14.08
C SER A 111 6.61 9.31 13.78
N THR A 112 6.40 10.29 12.91
CA THR A 112 5.05 10.69 12.46
C THR A 112 4.41 9.61 11.59
N LEU A 113 5.18 9.02 10.67
CA LEU A 113 4.68 7.97 9.80
C LEU A 113 4.28 6.70 10.58
N ASP A 114 5.04 6.33 11.61
CA ASP A 114 4.68 5.21 12.50
C ASP A 114 3.38 5.52 13.23
N GLN A 115 3.29 6.69 13.87
CA GLN A 115 2.09 7.11 14.58
C GLN A 115 0.85 7.10 13.68
N TRP A 116 0.92 7.72 12.50
CA TRP A 116 -0.21 7.74 11.57
C TRP A 116 -0.60 6.36 11.05
N CYS A 117 0.38 5.46 10.91
CA CYS A 117 0.13 4.07 10.56
C CYS A 117 -0.61 3.32 11.67
N GLN A 118 -0.28 3.57 12.95
CA GLN A 118 -1.01 3.02 14.09
C GLN A 118 -2.43 3.60 14.19
N ASP A 119 -2.59 4.92 14.04
CA ASP A 119 -3.92 5.54 14.06
C ASP A 119 -4.82 4.99 12.94
N MET A 120 -4.25 4.80 11.74
CA MET A 120 -4.93 4.16 10.60
C MET A 120 -5.35 2.73 10.92
N ARG A 121 -4.48 1.95 11.58
CA ARG A 121 -4.79 0.59 12.02
C ARG A 121 -5.92 0.59 13.06
N ASP A 122 -5.88 1.47 14.04
CA ASP A 122 -6.89 1.54 15.09
C ASP A 122 -8.26 1.97 14.54
N ALA A 123 -8.28 2.92 13.61
CA ALA A 123 -9.49 3.27 12.86
C ALA A 123 -10.01 2.08 12.04
N ALA A 124 -9.13 1.31 11.40
CA ALA A 124 -9.51 0.12 10.64
C ALA A 124 -10.10 -0.97 11.54
N LEU A 125 -9.55 -1.18 12.74
CA LEU A 125 -10.07 -2.12 13.72
C LEU A 125 -11.47 -1.72 14.21
N ALA A 126 -11.73 -0.43 14.37
CA ALA A 126 -13.05 0.07 14.74
C ALA A 126 -14.12 -0.17 13.65
N GLU A 127 -13.74 -0.06 12.38
CA GLU A 127 -14.64 -0.31 11.23
C GLU A 127 -14.68 -1.78 10.78
N ALA A 128 -13.80 -2.64 11.30
CA ALA A 128 -13.65 -4.03 10.89
C ALA A 128 -14.97 -4.85 10.93
N PRO A 129 -15.85 -4.72 11.96
CA PRO A 129 -17.11 -5.45 11.97
C PRO A 129 -18.00 -5.14 10.77
N ARG A 130 -18.10 -3.87 10.36
CA ARG A 130 -18.91 -3.44 9.21
C ARG A 130 -18.30 -3.89 7.88
N LEU A 131 -16.97 -3.79 7.75
CA LEU A 131 -16.27 -4.27 6.57
C LEU A 131 -16.42 -5.79 6.41
N TYR A 132 -16.32 -6.54 7.51
CA TYR A 132 -16.50 -7.99 7.52
C TYR A 132 -17.94 -8.39 7.18
N GLU A 133 -18.94 -7.71 7.73
CA GLU A 133 -20.34 -7.93 7.39
C GLU A 133 -20.59 -7.68 5.89
N THR A 134 -20.07 -6.58 5.34
CA THR A 134 -20.20 -6.24 3.93
C THR A 134 -19.55 -7.30 3.02
N LEU A 135 -18.36 -7.78 3.38
CA LEU A 135 -17.70 -8.88 2.67
C LEU A 135 -18.49 -10.20 2.77
N GLY A 136 -19.12 -10.45 3.92
CA GLY A 136 -19.96 -11.63 4.17
C GLY A 136 -21.19 -11.70 3.26
N GLN A 137 -21.71 -10.55 2.81
CA GLN A 137 -22.86 -10.50 1.88
C GLN A 137 -22.58 -11.21 0.55
N LEU A 138 -21.31 -11.30 0.13
CA LEU A 138 -20.89 -12.02 -1.08
C LEU A 138 -21.21 -13.53 -1.01
N ARG A 139 -21.17 -14.12 0.20
CA ARG A 139 -21.48 -15.54 0.41
C ARG A 139 -22.98 -15.83 0.35
N SER A 140 -23.80 -14.83 0.62
CA SER A 140 -25.27 -14.94 0.67
C SER A 140 -25.95 -14.60 -0.65
N SER A 141 -25.21 -14.09 -1.64
CA SER A 141 -25.77 -13.53 -2.88
C SER A 141 -26.26 -14.58 -3.89
N ASP A 142 -25.99 -15.87 -3.66
CA ASP A 142 -26.32 -16.96 -4.60
C ASP A 142 -27.83 -17.27 -4.72
N VAL A 143 -28.71 -16.55 -3.99
CA VAL A 143 -30.15 -16.90 -3.87
C VAL A 143 -31.12 -15.88 -4.50
N GLY A 144 -30.67 -14.83 -5.20
CA GLY A 144 -31.62 -13.95 -5.92
C GLY A 144 -31.01 -12.74 -6.61
N GLY A 145 -31.70 -12.20 -7.62
CA GLY A 145 -31.26 -11.19 -8.60
C GLY A 145 -30.83 -9.79 -8.10
N GLY A 146 -30.36 -9.66 -6.86
CA GLY A 146 -29.69 -8.48 -6.30
C GLY A 146 -28.15 -8.56 -6.30
N SER A 147 -27.56 -9.59 -6.93
CA SER A 147 -26.12 -9.92 -6.87
C SER A 147 -25.20 -8.73 -7.09
N GLY A 148 -25.41 -7.95 -8.16
CA GLY A 148 -24.45 -6.91 -8.58
C GLY A 148 -24.19 -5.79 -7.56
N ARG A 149 -25.18 -5.40 -6.74
CA ARG A 149 -24.99 -4.34 -5.72
C ARG A 149 -24.19 -4.87 -4.52
N ALA A 150 -24.48 -6.08 -4.07
CA ALA A 150 -23.75 -6.73 -2.98
C ALA A 150 -22.31 -7.05 -3.40
N GLU A 151 -22.12 -7.55 -4.62
CA GLU A 151 -20.79 -7.78 -5.21
C GLU A 151 -19.97 -6.48 -5.26
N PHE A 152 -20.58 -5.37 -5.70
CA PHE A 152 -19.91 -4.07 -5.74
C PHE A 152 -19.53 -3.57 -4.35
N ALA A 153 -20.42 -3.67 -3.37
CA ALA A 153 -20.16 -3.27 -2.00
C ALA A 153 -19.03 -4.11 -1.37
N ALA A 154 -19.07 -5.43 -1.53
CA ALA A 154 -18.02 -6.34 -1.07
C ALA A 154 -16.68 -6.03 -1.73
N TRP A 155 -16.66 -5.76 -3.03
CA TRP A 155 -15.43 -5.40 -3.74
C TRP A 155 -14.85 -4.07 -3.24
N GLN A 156 -15.69 -3.05 -3.00
CA GLN A 156 -15.23 -1.78 -2.42
C GLN A 156 -14.69 -1.95 -0.99
N ALA A 157 -15.37 -2.73 -0.15
CA ALA A 157 -14.89 -3.06 1.19
C ALA A 157 -13.56 -3.82 1.16
N TRP A 158 -13.38 -4.73 0.19
CA TRP A 158 -12.12 -5.43 -0.03
C TRP A 158 -11.02 -4.47 -0.48
N ILE A 159 -11.26 -3.61 -1.48
CA ILE A 159 -10.29 -2.61 -1.95
C ILE A 159 -9.80 -1.75 -0.79
N LEU A 160 -10.70 -1.24 0.04
CA LEU A 160 -10.35 -0.41 1.20
C LEU A 160 -9.50 -1.21 2.19
N SER A 161 -9.98 -2.40 2.59
CA SER A 161 -9.28 -3.28 3.53
C SER A 161 -7.87 -3.65 3.04
N GLU A 162 -7.75 -3.95 1.75
CA GLU A 162 -6.49 -4.36 1.14
C GLU A 162 -5.53 -3.17 0.95
N SER A 163 -6.05 -1.99 0.61
CA SER A 163 -5.25 -0.76 0.56
C SER A 163 -4.67 -0.39 1.93
N LEU A 164 -5.43 -0.58 3.02
CA LEU A 164 -4.98 -0.39 4.40
C LEU A 164 -3.83 -1.35 4.74
N ARG A 165 -4.00 -2.65 4.47
CA ARG A 165 -2.97 -3.68 4.72
C ARG A 165 -1.70 -3.41 3.93
N ARG A 166 -1.82 -3.12 2.63
CA ARG A 166 -0.68 -2.86 1.75
C ARG A 166 0.08 -1.60 2.14
N THR A 167 -0.64 -0.56 2.54
CA THR A 167 -0.04 0.67 3.08
C THR A 167 0.72 0.38 4.36
N TRP A 168 0.11 -0.33 5.32
CA TRP A 168 0.76 -0.72 6.57
C TRP A 168 2.05 -1.52 6.31
N MET A 169 1.99 -2.53 5.44
CA MET A 169 3.13 -3.38 5.11
C MET A 169 4.27 -2.60 4.43
N LEU A 170 3.97 -1.62 3.58
CA LEU A 170 5.00 -0.77 2.98
C LEU A 170 5.62 0.20 3.98
N VAL A 171 4.82 0.74 4.91
CA VAL A 171 5.34 1.54 6.02
C VAL A 171 6.30 0.68 6.85
N SER A 172 5.84 -0.48 7.35
CA SER A 172 6.68 -1.40 8.14
C SER A 172 7.93 -1.87 7.39
N GLY A 173 7.81 -2.19 6.10
CA GLY A 173 8.95 -2.57 5.26
C GLY A 173 9.94 -1.42 5.04
N THR A 174 9.46 -0.17 4.98
CA THR A 174 10.33 1.02 4.90
C THR A 174 11.10 1.21 6.19
N PHE A 175 10.44 1.08 7.34
CA PHE A 175 11.13 1.07 8.63
C PHE A 175 12.18 -0.04 8.70
N TYR A 176 11.84 -1.26 8.25
CA TYR A 176 12.75 -2.40 8.32
C TYR A 176 14.06 -2.13 7.58
N VAL A 177 13.97 -1.59 6.35
CA VAL A 177 15.15 -1.28 5.54
C VAL A 177 16.03 -0.18 6.14
N TYR A 178 15.44 0.82 6.83
CA TYR A 178 16.16 2.02 7.25
C TYR A 178 16.52 2.08 8.75
N HIS A 179 15.80 1.36 9.63
CA HIS A 179 16.08 1.34 11.08
C HIS A 179 16.83 0.09 11.56
N ASP A 180 16.83 -1.02 10.81
CA ASP A 180 17.40 -2.30 11.26
C ASP A 180 18.94 -2.41 11.14
N LYS A 181 19.67 -1.28 11.10
CA LYS A 181 21.14 -1.30 11.19
C LYS A 181 21.75 -0.57 12.38
N THR A 182 20.99 0.18 13.16
CA THR A 182 21.59 1.03 14.21
C THR A 182 20.97 0.95 15.59
N ASN A 183 19.69 0.63 15.79
CA ASN A 183 19.10 0.73 17.14
C ASN A 183 18.14 -0.38 17.59
N GLY A 184 17.94 -1.45 16.81
CA GLY A 184 17.03 -2.54 17.18
C GLY A 184 15.56 -2.10 17.14
N TRP A 185 14.73 -2.92 16.51
CA TRP A 185 13.30 -2.64 16.36
C TRP A 185 12.57 -2.68 17.72
N PRO A 186 11.93 -1.58 18.20
CA PRO A 186 11.17 -1.63 19.44
C PRO A 186 9.73 -2.07 19.15
N GLY A 187 9.49 -3.38 19.13
CA GLY A 187 8.14 -3.93 19.31
C GLY A 187 7.61 -4.83 18.19
N CYS A 188 6.95 -5.92 18.58
CA CYS A 188 6.25 -6.80 17.65
C CYS A 188 5.16 -6.01 16.91
N SER A 189 5.38 -5.69 15.64
CA SER A 189 4.37 -5.03 14.78
C SER A 189 3.14 -5.92 14.53
N GLY A 190 3.20 -7.18 14.94
CA GLY A 190 2.19 -8.19 14.67
C GLY A 190 2.28 -8.72 13.25
N PHE A 191 1.25 -9.44 12.83
CA PHE A 191 1.08 -9.90 11.46
C PHE A 191 -0.25 -9.38 10.92
N LEU A 192 -0.30 -9.15 9.62
CA LEU A 192 -1.54 -8.90 8.90
C LEU A 192 -1.77 -10.02 7.90
N MET A 193 -3.04 -10.39 7.74
CA MET A 193 -3.47 -11.20 6.62
C MET A 193 -3.71 -10.28 5.43
N PHE A 194 -3.26 -10.66 4.23
CA PHE A 194 -3.50 -9.92 3.00
C PHE A 194 -3.60 -10.87 1.80
N THR A 195 -4.20 -10.42 0.71
CA THR A 195 -4.39 -11.25 -0.49
C THR A 195 -3.18 -11.13 -1.41
N THR A 196 -2.60 -12.28 -1.76
CA THR A 196 -1.41 -12.33 -2.62
C THR A 196 -1.71 -12.80 -4.04
N ARG A 197 -2.89 -13.38 -4.31
CA ARG A 197 -3.20 -13.96 -5.63
C ARG A 197 -3.14 -12.89 -6.73
N GLN A 198 -2.39 -13.20 -7.79
CA GLN A 198 -2.28 -12.41 -9.00
C GLN A 198 -3.66 -12.10 -9.60
N GLY A 199 -3.88 -10.85 -10.00
CA GLY A 199 -5.08 -10.41 -10.72
C GLY A 199 -6.22 -9.87 -9.85
N LEU A 200 -6.26 -10.20 -8.54
CA LEU A 200 -7.29 -9.66 -7.65
C LEU A 200 -7.19 -8.14 -7.51
N TRP A 201 -5.98 -7.62 -7.29
CA TRP A 201 -5.70 -6.19 -7.16
C TRP A 201 -5.91 -5.42 -8.46
N GLU A 202 -5.71 -6.07 -9.60
CA GLU A 202 -5.85 -5.46 -10.91
C GLU A 202 -7.27 -5.62 -11.49
N ALA A 203 -8.19 -6.30 -10.78
CA ALA A 203 -9.54 -6.57 -11.26
C ALA A 203 -10.22 -5.26 -11.74
N PRO A 204 -10.80 -5.24 -12.96
CA PRO A 204 -11.33 -4.00 -13.56
C PRO A 204 -12.71 -3.61 -13.04
N ASN A 205 -13.44 -4.54 -12.42
CA ASN A 205 -14.76 -4.32 -11.87
C ASN A 205 -15.09 -5.43 -10.85
N ALA A 206 -16.15 -5.20 -10.06
CA ALA A 206 -16.62 -6.13 -9.04
C ALA A 206 -16.89 -7.53 -9.60
N TRP A 207 -17.54 -7.63 -10.75
CA TRP A 207 -17.87 -8.92 -11.36
C TRP A 207 -16.62 -9.78 -11.65
N ARG A 208 -15.59 -9.20 -12.27
CA ARG A 208 -14.31 -9.90 -12.51
C ARG A 208 -13.61 -10.30 -11.23
N TRP A 209 -13.65 -9.46 -10.20
CA TRP A 209 -13.07 -9.76 -8.89
C TRP A 209 -13.81 -10.93 -8.23
N VAL A 210 -15.14 -10.92 -8.23
CA VAL A 210 -15.97 -12.00 -7.67
C VAL A 210 -15.73 -13.32 -8.38
N GLN A 211 -15.64 -13.29 -9.72
CA GLN A 211 -15.33 -14.48 -10.51
C GLN A 211 -13.99 -15.10 -10.04
N GLN A 212 -12.93 -14.29 -9.93
CA GLN A 212 -11.62 -14.78 -9.48
C GLN A 212 -11.64 -15.32 -8.05
N VAL A 213 -12.32 -14.64 -7.12
CA VAL A 213 -12.44 -15.09 -5.72
C VAL A 213 -13.20 -16.43 -5.61
N ARG A 214 -14.16 -16.69 -6.51
CA ARG A 214 -14.93 -17.94 -6.54
C ARG A 214 -14.17 -19.08 -7.21
N GLU A 215 -13.39 -18.78 -8.25
CA GLU A 215 -12.66 -19.78 -9.04
C GLU A 215 -11.33 -20.18 -8.41
N GLN A 216 -10.68 -19.27 -7.66
CA GLN A 216 -9.32 -19.46 -7.16
C GLN A 216 -9.22 -19.09 -5.69
N ASN A 217 -8.38 -19.81 -4.94
CA ASN A 217 -8.03 -19.42 -3.58
C ASN A 217 -7.36 -18.03 -3.63
N PRO A 218 -7.87 -17.01 -2.89
CA PRO A 218 -7.30 -15.66 -2.87
C PRO A 218 -5.86 -15.56 -2.36
N LEU A 219 -5.28 -16.66 -1.88
CA LEU A 219 -4.00 -16.73 -1.17
C LEU A 219 -3.96 -15.67 -0.07
N PHE A 220 -4.90 -15.78 0.86
CA PHE A 220 -4.96 -14.89 2.01
C PHE A 220 -3.91 -15.33 3.04
N GLN A 221 -2.76 -14.66 3.04
CA GLN A 221 -1.54 -15.10 3.71
C GLN A 221 -1.10 -14.14 4.81
N GLN A 222 -0.35 -14.68 5.80
CA GLN A 222 0.26 -13.89 6.86
C GLN A 222 1.49 -13.13 6.35
N SER A 223 1.58 -11.84 6.66
CA SER A 223 2.71 -10.97 6.34
C SER A 223 4.06 -11.47 6.87
N VAL A 224 4.04 -12.23 7.98
CA VAL A 224 5.25 -12.77 8.62
C VAL A 224 5.73 -14.09 8.01
N ASN A 225 4.89 -14.79 7.26
CA ASN A 225 5.23 -16.07 6.62
C ASN A 225 5.27 -15.94 5.09
N LEU A 226 5.72 -14.79 4.59
CA LEU A 226 5.91 -14.59 3.15
C LEU A 226 6.91 -15.56 2.52
N PRO A 227 8.04 -15.93 3.16
CA PRO A 227 8.94 -16.94 2.60
C PRO A 227 8.27 -18.31 2.44
N GLY A 228 7.38 -18.71 3.35
CA GLY A 228 6.64 -19.98 3.25
C GLY A 228 5.72 -20.04 2.02
N LEU A 229 5.29 -18.89 1.48
CA LEU A 229 4.49 -18.84 0.25
C LEU A 229 5.24 -19.43 -0.95
N MET A 230 6.58 -19.40 -0.94
CA MET A 230 7.42 -19.88 -2.04
C MET A 230 7.46 -21.40 -2.15
N GLU A 231 7.00 -22.13 -1.12
CA GLU A 231 6.92 -23.59 -1.14
C GLU A 231 5.78 -24.08 -2.03
N ASP A 232 4.65 -23.37 -1.99
CA ASP A 232 3.38 -23.82 -2.58
C ASP A 232 2.93 -22.99 -3.79
N THR A 233 3.67 -21.94 -4.17
CA THR A 233 3.28 -21.05 -5.27
C THR A 233 4.44 -20.68 -6.19
N SER A 234 4.10 -20.33 -7.43
CA SER A 234 5.05 -19.71 -8.37
C SER A 234 5.01 -18.17 -8.30
N PRO A 235 6.09 -17.50 -8.75
CA PRO A 235 6.09 -16.03 -8.86
C PRO A 235 4.96 -15.46 -9.73
N ALA A 236 4.45 -16.24 -10.69
CA ALA A 236 3.37 -15.83 -11.59
C ALA A 236 1.98 -15.92 -10.95
N GLU A 237 1.83 -16.72 -9.88
CA GLU A 237 0.58 -16.87 -9.14
C GLU A 237 0.35 -15.77 -8.12
N ILE A 238 1.41 -15.05 -7.75
CA ILE A 238 1.35 -13.97 -6.77
C ILE A 238 1.45 -12.59 -7.44
N ASP A 239 0.86 -11.61 -6.80
CA ASP A 239 0.72 -10.29 -7.36
C ASP A 239 2.01 -9.45 -7.30
N SER A 240 1.98 -8.32 -8.00
CA SER A 240 3.13 -7.40 -8.08
C SER A 240 3.54 -6.83 -6.73
N PHE A 241 2.59 -6.63 -5.82
CA PHE A 241 2.85 -6.15 -4.47
C PHE A 241 3.61 -7.19 -3.65
N THR A 242 3.15 -8.44 -3.66
CA THR A 242 3.78 -9.54 -2.93
C THR A 242 5.19 -9.81 -3.46
N ASN A 243 5.37 -9.82 -4.79
CA ASN A 243 6.69 -9.94 -5.41
C ASN A 243 7.64 -8.83 -4.94
N GLN A 244 7.14 -7.59 -4.84
CA GLN A 244 7.93 -6.45 -4.35
C GLN A 244 8.26 -6.56 -2.85
N LEU A 245 7.38 -7.11 -2.02
CA LEU A 245 7.70 -7.36 -0.60
C LEU A 245 8.76 -8.45 -0.45
N LEU A 246 8.63 -9.56 -1.19
CA LEU A 246 9.63 -10.63 -1.19
C LEU A 246 11.00 -10.13 -1.62
N SER A 247 11.07 -9.24 -2.61
CA SER A 247 12.35 -8.65 -3.05
C SER A 247 13.00 -7.72 -2.02
N ILE A 248 12.28 -7.30 -0.98
CA ILE A 248 12.84 -6.52 0.15
C ILE A 248 13.39 -7.48 1.21
N LEU A 249 12.71 -8.60 1.42
CA LEU A 249 12.99 -9.56 2.48
C LEU A 249 14.04 -10.60 2.09
N LEU A 250 14.15 -10.93 0.81
CA LEU A 250 14.97 -12.03 0.30
C LEU A 250 16.14 -11.55 -0.55
N SER A 251 17.17 -12.39 -0.63
CA SER A 251 18.30 -12.13 -1.51
C SER A 251 17.91 -12.28 -2.99
N PRO A 252 18.62 -11.61 -3.93
CA PRO A 252 18.41 -11.82 -5.37
C PRO A 252 18.59 -13.28 -5.80
N GLU A 253 19.48 -14.02 -5.13
CA GLU A 253 19.73 -15.44 -5.41
C GLU A 253 18.52 -16.31 -5.04
N ASP A 254 17.91 -16.07 -3.88
CA ASP A 254 16.73 -16.79 -3.43
C ASP A 254 15.53 -16.54 -4.34
N MET A 255 15.34 -15.28 -4.76
CA MET A 255 14.33 -14.91 -5.76
C MET A 255 14.53 -15.63 -7.10
N THR A 256 15.79 -15.74 -7.55
CA THR A 256 16.12 -16.42 -8.82
C THR A 256 15.90 -17.93 -8.73
N ARG A 257 16.29 -18.55 -7.60
CA ARG A 257 16.08 -19.99 -7.35
C ARG A 257 14.59 -20.34 -7.36
N TRP A 258 13.76 -19.51 -6.76
CA TRP A 258 12.32 -19.71 -6.72
C TRP A 258 11.67 -19.65 -8.12
N ALA A 259 12.06 -18.66 -8.92
CA ALA A 259 11.61 -18.56 -10.31
C ALA A 259 12.08 -19.74 -11.18
N THR A 260 13.27 -20.27 -10.92
CA THR A 260 13.81 -21.39 -11.71
C THR A 260 13.18 -22.73 -11.33
N ARG A 261 12.91 -22.96 -10.03
CA ARG A 261 12.26 -24.20 -9.55
C ARG A 261 10.89 -24.40 -10.18
N THR A 262 10.13 -23.32 -10.33
CA THR A 262 8.76 -23.35 -10.85
C THR A 262 8.72 -23.59 -12.36
N ALA A 263 9.65 -23.00 -13.11
CA ALA A 263 9.81 -23.26 -14.54
C ALA A 263 10.16 -24.72 -14.89
N GLN A 264 10.71 -25.49 -13.95
CA GLN A 264 11.00 -26.93 -14.12
C GLN A 264 9.82 -27.85 -13.79
N ILE A 265 8.78 -27.33 -13.10
CA ILE A 265 7.59 -28.10 -12.72
C ILE A 265 6.48 -27.93 -13.77
N GLU A 266 6.47 -26.82 -14.50
CA GLU A 266 5.48 -26.51 -15.55
C GLU A 266 5.89 -26.93 -16.98
N GLY A 267 7.11 -27.46 -17.16
CA GLY A 267 7.64 -27.96 -18.45
C GLY A 267 7.65 -29.48 -18.55
#